data_AF-A0A0H3N117-F1
#
_entry.id   AF-A0A0H3N117-F1
#
_cell.length_a   1.000
_cell.length_b   1.000
_cell.length_c   1.000
_cell.angle_alpha   90.00
_cell.angle_beta   90.00
_cell.angle_gamma   90.00
#
_symmetry.space_group_name_H-M   'P 1'
#
loop_
_entity.id
_entity.type
_entity.pdbx_description
1 polymer ?
#
loop_
_entity_poly.entity_id
_entity_poly.type
_entity_poly.pdbx_seq_one_letter_code
_entity_poly.pdbx_strand_id
1 'polypeptide(L)'
;MDFGNINLILIGIIVIIGTTIIYLIKPKTAFCSKKYFNKLESIYGNIDKKKTVKLEVLYRYVTGLEYISIGLFTRRLDITIIAIILVATITVILYYLVRKRYITI
;
A
#
# COMPACT_ATOMS: atom_id res chain seq x y z
N MET A 1 26.10 -0.01 3.87
CA MET A 1 24.72 0.26 3.44
C MET A 1 24.73 1.70 2.98
N ASP A 2 24.42 1.98 1.72
CA ASP A 2 24.52 3.34 1.19
C ASP A 2 23.40 4.23 1.76
N PHE A 3 23.62 5.54 1.85
CA PHE A 3 22.68 6.50 2.46
C PHE A 3 21.28 6.44 1.83
N GLY A 4 21.20 6.21 0.52
CA GLY A 4 19.92 6.01 -0.19
C GLY A 4 19.14 4.79 0.29
N ASN A 5 19.82 3.74 0.74
CA ASN A 5 19.20 2.50 1.19
C ASN A 5 18.62 2.64 2.60
N ILE A 6 19.28 3.43 3.46
CA ILE A 6 18.75 3.81 4.78
C ILE A 6 17.46 4.63 4.62
N ASN A 7 17.43 5.58 3.67
CA ASN A 7 16.25 6.40 3.43
C ASN A 7 15.04 5.57 2.99
N LEU A 8 15.23 4.55 2.16
CA LEU A 8 14.15 3.64 1.74
C LEU A 8 13.58 2.85 2.92
N ILE A 9 14.45 2.32 3.78
CA ILE A 9 14.02 1.62 5.00
C ILE A 9 13.22 2.56 5.90
N LEU A 10 13.70 3.80 6.09
CA LEU A 10 13.00 4.80 6.90
C LEU A 10 11.62 5.13 6.34
N ILE A 11 11.50 5.32 5.01
CA ILE A 11 10.22 5.53 4.33
C ILE A 11 9.26 4.36 4.59
N GLY A 12 9.74 3.13 4.43
CA GLY A 12 8.91 1.95 4.68
C GLY A 12 8.43 1.85 6.13
N ILE A 13 9.31 2.14 7.10
CA ILE A 13 8.94 2.19 8.52
C ILE A 13 7.89 3.27 8.78
N ILE A 14 8.06 4.48 8.23
CA ILE A 14 7.09 5.58 8.36
C ILE A 14 5.73 5.18 7.78
N VAL A 15 5.70 4.51 6.63
CA VAL A 15 4.45 4.04 6.00
C VAL A 15 3.74 3.03 6.90
N ILE A 16 4.46 2.07 7.49
CA ILE A 16 3.90 1.05 8.38
C ILE A 16 3.35 1.69 9.66
N ILE A 17 4.15 2.53 10.32
CA ILE A 17 3.76 3.19 11.58
C ILE A 17 2.59 4.13 11.32
N GLY A 18 2.67 4.98 10.30
CA GLY A 18 1.60 5.92 9.94
C GLY A 18 0.30 5.21 9.60
N THR A 19 0.36 4.10 8.87
CA THR A 19 -0.82 3.27 8.57
C THR A 19 -1.43 2.70 9.84
N THR A 20 -0.60 2.17 10.74
CA THR A 20 -1.05 1.62 12.03
C THR A 20 -1.72 2.69 12.90
N ILE A 21 -1.10 3.86 13.04
CA ILE A 21 -1.65 4.98 13.82
C ILE A 21 -3.01 5.40 13.25
N ILE A 22 -3.12 5.61 11.94
CA ILE A 22 -4.39 6.01 11.32
C ILE A 22 -5.46 4.94 11.51
N TYR A 23 -5.08 3.66 11.37
CA TYR A 23 -6.00 2.53 11.54
C TYR A 23 -6.52 2.38 12.97
N LEU A 24 -5.70 2.73 13.98
CA LEU A 24 -6.08 2.69 15.39
C LEU A 24 -6.89 3.91 15.82
N ILE A 25 -6.56 5.11 15.33
CA ILE A 25 -7.22 6.36 15.72
C ILE A 25 -8.57 6.50 15.03
N LYS A 26 -8.67 6.18 13.74
CA LYS A 26 -9.92 6.34 13.00
C LYS A 26 -10.79 5.09 13.17
N PRO A 27 -12.13 5.25 13.33
CA PRO A 27 -13.02 4.10 13.19
C PRO A 27 -12.76 3.47 11.82
N LYS A 28 -12.77 2.13 11.72
CA LYS A 28 -12.37 1.40 10.51
C LYS A 28 -13.06 1.93 9.24
N THR A 29 -14.28 2.44 9.35
CA THR A 29 -15.04 3.03 8.25
C THR A 29 -14.59 4.43 7.81
N ALA A 30 -13.79 5.15 8.61
CA ALA A 30 -13.26 6.49 8.32
C ALA A 30 -11.80 6.49 7.85
N PHE A 31 -11.17 5.33 7.73
CA PHE A 31 -9.83 5.19 7.15
C PHE A 31 -9.81 5.71 5.70
N CYS A 32 -10.83 5.36 4.92
CA CYS A 32 -11.09 5.89 3.58
C CYS A 32 -12.15 6.99 3.64
N SER A 33 -12.04 7.99 2.76
CA SER A 33 -13.04 9.06 2.67
C SER A 33 -14.34 8.57 2.01
N LYS A 34 -15.47 9.22 2.33
CA LYS A 34 -16.74 8.95 1.66
C LYS A 34 -16.64 9.15 0.13
N LYS A 35 -15.89 10.17 -0.31
CA LYS A 35 -15.59 10.42 -1.73
C LYS A 35 -14.88 9.23 -2.40
N TYR A 36 -13.96 8.58 -1.69
CA TYR A 36 -13.26 7.40 -2.20
C TYR A 36 -14.21 6.20 -2.34
N PHE A 37 -15.08 5.95 -1.35
CA PHE A 37 -16.09 4.89 -1.47
C PHE A 37 -17.08 5.15 -2.61
N ASN A 38 -17.59 6.37 -2.73
CA ASN A 38 -18.51 6.72 -3.82
C ASN A 38 -17.87 6.49 -5.20
N LYS A 39 -16.57 6.79 -5.36
CA LYS A 39 -15.84 6.50 -6.60
C LYS A 39 -15.72 5.00 -6.88
N LEU A 40 -15.57 4.18 -5.84
CA LEU A 40 -15.52 2.73 -6.01
C LEU A 40 -16.90 2.14 -6.32
N GLU A 41 -17.93 2.62 -5.64
CA GLU A 41 -19.32 2.22 -5.91
C GLU A 41 -19.72 2.58 -7.34
N SER A 42 -19.27 3.73 -7.88
CA SER A 42 -19.55 4.09 -9.28
C SER A 42 -18.85 3.20 -10.32
N ILE A 43 -17.75 2.52 -9.95
CA ILE A 43 -16.98 1.65 -10.87
C ILE A 43 -17.41 0.19 -10.73
N TYR A 44 -17.64 -0.26 -9.49
CA TYR A 44 -17.81 -1.68 -9.17
C TYR A 44 -19.22 -2.03 -8.69
N GLY A 45 -20.11 -1.06 -8.50
CA GLY A 45 -21.47 -1.28 -7.99
C GLY A 45 -21.49 -1.45 -6.47
N ASN A 46 -22.17 -2.49 -5.98
CA ASN A 46 -22.28 -2.72 -4.54
C ASN A 46 -20.94 -3.23 -3.97
N ILE A 47 -20.36 -2.48 -3.04
CA ILE A 47 -19.07 -2.83 -2.42
C ILE A 47 -19.20 -3.01 -0.91
N ASP A 48 -18.43 -3.95 -0.37
CA ASP A 48 -18.22 -4.11 1.06
C ASP A 48 -17.16 -3.10 1.53
N LYS A 49 -17.61 -2.07 2.24
CA LYS A 49 -16.76 -1.00 2.79
C LYS A 49 -15.73 -1.54 3.79
N LYS A 50 -16.06 -2.58 4.54
CA LYS A 50 -15.15 -3.18 5.54
C LYS A 50 -14.03 -3.96 4.83
N LYS A 51 -14.36 -4.75 3.81
CA LYS A 51 -13.35 -5.42 2.97
C LYS A 51 -12.48 -4.41 2.23
N THR A 52 -13.08 -3.35 1.70
CA THR A 52 -12.35 -2.27 1.01
C THR A 52 -11.28 -1.64 1.90
N VAL A 53 -11.64 -1.27 3.13
CA VAL A 53 -10.66 -0.71 4.08
C VAL A 53 -9.58 -1.73 4.42
N LYS A 54 -9.95 -2.99 4.67
CA LYS A 54 -8.98 -4.05 5.00
C LYS A 54 -7.96 -4.23 3.88
N LEU A 55 -8.41 -4.19 2.62
CA LEU A 55 -7.54 -4.29 1.44
C LEU A 55 -6.61 -3.08 1.32
N GLU A 56 -7.12 -1.87 1.54
CA GLU A 56 -6.30 -0.64 1.53
C GLU A 56 -5.21 -0.62 2.61
N VAL A 57 -5.57 -1.06 3.82
CA VAL A 57 -4.62 -1.18 4.93
C VAL A 57 -3.54 -2.21 4.60
N LEU A 58 -3.95 -3.37 4.08
CA LEU A 58 -3.02 -4.41 3.66
C LEU A 58 -2.07 -3.90 2.57
N TYR A 59 -2.61 -3.22 1.56
CA TYR A 59 -1.82 -2.64 0.46
C TYR A 59 -0.73 -1.70 0.98
N ARG A 60 -1.06 -0.80 1.91
CA ARG A 60 -0.06 0.11 2.51
C ARG A 60 1.01 -0.62 3.31
N TYR A 61 0.64 -1.68 4.04
CA TYR A 61 1.64 -2.51 4.74
C TYR A 61 2.57 -3.22 3.77
N VAL A 62 2.03 -3.80 2.70
CA VAL A 62 2.84 -4.45 1.64
C VAL A 62 3.80 -3.43 1.03
N THR A 63 3.33 -2.24 0.65
CA THR A 63 4.20 -1.17 0.14
C THR A 63 5.30 -0.78 1.12
N GLY A 64 4.97 -0.65 2.42
CA GLY A 64 5.98 -0.36 3.44
C GLY A 64 7.06 -1.46 3.55
N LEU A 65 6.65 -2.73 3.49
CA LEU A 65 7.57 -3.87 3.51
C LEU A 65 8.42 -3.95 2.24
N GLU A 66 7.88 -3.58 1.07
CA GLU A 66 8.64 -3.52 -0.19
C GLU A 66 9.78 -2.52 -0.10
N TYR A 67 9.52 -1.31 0.40
CA TYR A 67 10.57 -0.29 0.59
C TYR A 67 11.66 -0.75 1.58
N ILE A 68 11.28 -1.38 2.69
CA ILE A 68 12.23 -1.96 3.65
C ILE A 68 13.07 -3.06 2.99
N SER A 69 12.41 -3.99 2.30
CA SER A 69 13.08 -5.13 1.66
C SER A 69 14.07 -4.65 0.60
N ILE A 70 13.65 -3.74 -0.28
CA ILE A 70 14.52 -3.17 -1.32
C ILE A 70 15.71 -2.45 -0.68
N GLY A 71 15.50 -1.63 0.35
CA GLY A 71 16.58 -0.95 1.05
C GLY A 71 17.55 -1.90 1.76
N LEU A 72 17.08 -3.03 2.28
CA LEU A 72 17.92 -4.05 2.93
C LEU A 72 18.72 -4.89 1.92
N PHE A 73 18.09 -5.34 0.84
CA PHE A 73 18.67 -6.33 -0.08
C PHE A 73 19.48 -5.72 -1.21
N THR A 74 19.36 -4.43 -1.47
CA THR A 74 20.16 -3.76 -2.51
C THR A 74 21.41 -3.12 -1.90
N ARG A 75 22.51 -3.18 -2.64
CA ARG A 75 23.81 -2.56 -2.25
C ARG A 75 24.29 -1.52 -3.26
N ARG A 76 23.70 -1.47 -4.46
CA ARG A 76 24.03 -0.49 -5.52
C ARG A 76 22.76 0.26 -5.92
N LEU A 77 22.86 1.59 -5.95
CA LEU A 77 21.72 2.48 -6.22
C LEU A 77 21.04 2.23 -7.57
N ASP A 78 21.81 1.90 -8.62
CA ASP A 78 21.24 1.64 -9.96
C ASP A 78 20.26 0.46 -9.95
N ILE A 79 20.65 -0.63 -9.26
CA ILE A 79 19.83 -1.83 -9.11
C ILE A 79 18.62 -1.52 -8.22
N THR A 80 18.80 -0.69 -7.20
CA THR A 80 17.72 -0.24 -6.30
C THR A 80 16.62 0.49 -7.06
N ILE A 81 16.96 1.42 -7.95
CA ILE A 81 15.98 2.19 -8.73
C ILE A 81 15.16 1.24 -9.63
N ILE A 82 15.83 0.33 -10.34
CA ILE A 82 15.16 -0.65 -11.20
C ILE A 82 14.23 -1.55 -10.37
N ALA A 83 14.69 -2.02 -9.21
CA ALA A 83 13.90 -2.85 -8.31
C ALA A 83 12.64 -2.12 -7.79
N ILE A 84 12.75 -0.84 -7.42
CA ILE A 84 11.59 -0.03 -7.00
C ILE A 84 10.55 0.06 -8.11
N ILE A 85 10.97 0.42 -9.32
CA ILE A 85 10.06 0.58 -10.46
C ILE A 85 9.35 -0.74 -10.76
N LEU A 86 10.11 -1.84 -10.80
CA LEU A 86 9.59 -3.16 -11.12
C LEU A 86 8.58 -3.64 -10.06
N VAL A 87 8.98 -3.61 -8.79
CA VAL A 87 8.14 -4.07 -7.67
C VAL A 87 6.89 -3.20 -7.56
N ALA A 88 7.02 -1.87 -7.60
CA ALA A 88 5.86 -0.98 -7.53
C ALA A 88 4.87 -1.23 -8.67
N THR A 89 5.34 -1.48 -9.89
CA THR A 89 4.48 -1.79 -11.05
C THR A 89 3.70 -3.08 -10.81
N ILE A 90 4.39 -4.14 -10.38
CA ILE A 90 3.77 -5.45 -10.11
C ILE A 90 2.71 -5.31 -9.00
N THR A 91 3.04 -4.63 -7.91
CA THR A 91 2.17 -4.47 -6.74
C THR A 91 0.92 -3.66 -7.08
N VAL A 92 1.04 -2.61 -7.89
CA VAL A 92 -0.11 -1.86 -8.40
C VAL A 92 -1.00 -2.76 -9.25
N ILE A 93 -0.44 -3.51 -10.20
CA ILE A 93 -1.22 -4.42 -11.06
C ILE A 93 -1.97 -5.46 -10.22
N LEU A 94 -1.27 -6.14 -9.31
CA LEU A 94 -1.87 -7.14 -8.42
C LEU A 94 -2.98 -6.54 -7.55
N TYR A 95 -2.76 -5.35 -7.02
CA TYR A 95 -3.76 -4.64 -6.24
C TYR A 95 -5.04 -4.41 -7.05
N TYR A 96 -4.95 -3.90 -8.28
CA TYR A 96 -6.12 -3.67 -9.12
C TYR A 96 -6.82 -4.96 -9.54
N LEU A 97 -6.07 -6.04 -9.81
CA LEU A 97 -6.64 -7.35 -10.16
C LEU A 97 -7.45 -7.96 -9.01
N VAL A 98 -6.91 -7.94 -7.79
CA VAL A 98 -7.58 -8.51 -6.62
C VAL A 98 -8.74 -7.62 -6.15
N ARG A 99 -8.60 -6.30 -6.31
CA ARG A 99 -9.54 -5.31 -5.78
C ARG A 99 -10.98 -5.59 -6.16
N LYS A 100 -11.28 -5.73 -7.46
CA LYS A 100 -12.66 -5.93 -7.93
C LYS A 100 -13.30 -7.12 -7.23
N ARG A 101 -12.66 -8.30 -7.31
CA ARG A 101 -13.19 -9.55 -6.75
C ARG A 101 -13.31 -9.52 -5.23
N TYR A 102 -12.42 -8.82 -4.53
CA TYR A 102 -12.39 -8.80 -3.08
C TYR A 102 -13.43 -7.84 -2.46
N ILE A 103 -13.69 -6.70 -3.11
CA ILE A 103 -14.54 -5.66 -2.52
C ILE A 103 -16.00 -5.73 -2.97
N THR A 104 -16.32 -6.35 -4.11
CA THR A 104 -17.71 -6.48 -4.56
C THR A 104 -18.49 -7.47 -3.69
N ILE A 105 -19.78 -7.19 -3.48
CA ILE A 105 -20.73 -8.05 -2.77
C ILE A 105 -21.39 -9.02 -3.74
#